data_AF-A0A267DUD6-F1
#
_entry.id   AF-A0A267DUD6-F1
#
_cell.length_a   1.000
_cell.length_b   1.000
_cell.length_c   1.000
_cell.angle_alpha   90.00
_cell.angle_beta   90.00
_cell.angle_gamma   90.00
#
_symmetry.space_group_name_H-M   'P 1'
#
loop_
_entity.id
_entity.type
_entity.pdbx_description
1 polymer ?
#
loop_
_entity_poly.entity_id
_entity_poly.type
_entity_poly.pdbx_seq_one_letter_code
_entity_poly.pdbx_strand_id
1 'polypeptide(L)'
;MAESESITDAGVDDDEEDAVPVGAALGRRGRGDLFSKEIKMMLYGFGDDENPYKETVSLLEELAVSYICSVSRRAAEVGKSGRIGVEDIEYVVRRDPKKYSRVRELLTINESSVQPADVSEEAAPLRGRPKSGKVWKSVRTERSSSARCDKVFHTSWSKKMQLKLSQQAAKAMEAELRAKRKEEADERRSRLAAKRKRREENVRKAEVTCTIKNPAKIRKTRKRLLRKV
;
A
#
# COMPACT_ATOMS: atom_id res chain seq x y z
N MET A 1 37.81 -16.37 29.04
CA MET A 1 37.40 -17.06 27.80
C MET A 1 36.89 -15.99 26.87
N ALA A 2 37.50 -15.88 25.70
CA ALA A 2 37.27 -14.82 24.73
C ALA A 2 35.95 -15.05 24.00
N GLU A 3 35.07 -14.06 24.02
CA GLU A 3 33.97 -13.97 23.06
C GLU A 3 34.39 -13.00 21.97
N SER A 4 34.49 -13.56 20.78
CA SER A 4 34.88 -12.93 19.52
C SER A 4 33.89 -11.85 19.09
N GLU A 5 34.36 -10.61 19.01
CA GLU A 5 33.67 -9.53 18.30
C GLU A 5 33.72 -9.83 16.79
N SER A 6 32.59 -10.24 16.22
CA SER A 6 32.42 -10.37 14.77
C SER A 6 32.13 -8.99 14.18
N ILE A 7 33.18 -8.36 13.67
CA ILE A 7 33.16 -7.13 12.88
C ILE A 7 32.65 -7.41 11.45
N THR A 8 31.35 -7.26 11.22
CA THR A 8 30.80 -7.06 9.86
C THR A 8 29.48 -6.29 9.95
N ASP A 9 29.54 -4.96 9.84
CA ASP A 9 28.41 -4.14 9.39
C ASP A 9 28.96 -2.89 8.71
N ALA A 10 29.52 -3.08 7.52
CA ALA A 10 29.67 -2.00 6.57
C ALA A 10 28.37 -1.95 5.75
N GLY A 11 27.31 -1.46 6.39
CA GLY A 11 26.14 -0.98 5.68
C GLY A 11 26.58 0.18 4.80
N VAL A 12 26.65 -0.10 3.50
CA VAL A 12 26.75 0.90 2.45
C VAL A 12 25.55 1.83 2.64
N ASP A 13 25.83 3.03 3.14
CA ASP A 13 24.90 4.15 3.12
C ASP A 13 24.62 4.48 1.64
N ASP A 14 23.54 3.92 1.11
CA ASP A 14 22.90 4.44 -0.11
C ASP A 14 22.42 5.86 0.21
N ASP A 15 23.21 6.82 -0.25
CA ASP A 15 22.87 8.23 -0.40
C ASP A 15 21.62 8.37 -1.31
N GLU A 16 20.43 8.17 -0.76
CA GLU A 16 19.21 8.67 -1.39
C GLU A 16 18.96 10.11 -0.93
N GLU A 17 19.65 11.02 -1.62
CA GLU A 17 19.37 12.44 -1.62
C GLU A 17 17.94 12.69 -2.14
N ASP A 18 17.04 13.08 -1.24
CA ASP A 18 15.78 13.76 -1.58
C ASP A 18 16.10 15.10 -2.29
N ALA A 19 16.33 15.04 -3.59
CA ALA A 19 16.35 16.19 -4.47
C ALA A 19 14.94 16.80 -4.53
N VAL A 20 14.71 17.85 -3.74
CA VAL A 20 13.53 18.72 -3.88
C VAL A 20 13.55 19.38 -5.27
N PRO A 21 12.57 19.13 -6.15
CA PRO A 21 12.53 19.78 -7.45
C PRO A 21 12.05 21.23 -7.27
N VAL A 22 12.99 22.15 -7.38
CA VAL A 22 12.73 23.59 -7.56
C VAL A 22 12.19 23.77 -8.98
N GLY A 23 10.87 23.76 -9.12
CA GLY A 23 10.20 23.85 -10.40
C GLY A 23 8.70 24.11 -10.29
N ALA A 24 8.30 25.09 -9.48
CA ALA A 24 6.93 25.58 -9.50
C ALA A 24 6.71 26.49 -10.72
N ALA A 25 6.19 25.94 -11.82
CA ALA A 25 5.45 26.70 -12.81
C ALA A 25 4.56 25.77 -13.66
N LEU A 26 3.25 25.96 -13.54
CA LEU A 26 2.16 25.48 -14.42
C LEU A 26 1.67 24.03 -14.22
N GLY A 27 0.81 23.86 -13.20
CA GLY A 27 -0.49 23.21 -13.42
C GLY A 27 -0.52 21.73 -13.81
N ARG A 28 0.03 20.84 -12.98
CA ARG A 28 -0.53 19.49 -12.81
C ARG A 28 -0.54 19.13 -11.33
N ARG A 29 -1.66 19.39 -10.66
CA ARG A 29 -1.94 18.74 -9.36
C ARG A 29 -1.86 17.22 -9.59
N GLY A 30 -1.04 16.56 -8.78
CA GLY A 30 -0.57 15.19 -8.98
C GLY A 30 -1.65 14.22 -9.44
N ARG A 31 -1.48 13.71 -10.67
CA ARG A 31 -1.80 12.32 -10.92
C ARG A 31 -0.59 11.58 -10.37
N GLY A 32 -0.70 11.04 -9.15
CA GLY A 32 0.27 10.08 -8.68
C GLY A 32 0.37 8.94 -9.68
N ASP A 33 1.50 8.23 -9.68
CA ASP A 33 1.69 6.95 -10.35
C ASP A 33 0.37 6.16 -10.38
N LEU A 34 -0.28 6.10 -11.55
CA LEU A 34 -1.57 5.44 -11.74
C LEU A 34 -1.38 3.93 -11.76
N PHE A 35 -0.28 3.48 -12.39
CA PHE A 35 -0.02 2.07 -12.67
C PHE A 35 1.38 1.60 -12.29
N SER A 36 2.19 2.43 -11.62
CA SER A 36 3.62 2.12 -11.48
C SER A 36 3.91 0.92 -10.58
N LYS A 37 3.02 0.59 -9.64
CA LYS A 37 3.15 -0.64 -8.86
C LYS A 37 2.81 -1.87 -9.71
N GLU A 38 1.72 -1.79 -10.46
CA GLU A 38 1.23 -2.87 -11.31
C GLU A 38 2.19 -3.13 -12.47
N ILE A 39 2.74 -2.08 -13.09
CA ILE A 39 3.73 -2.18 -14.16
C ILE A 39 5.02 -2.82 -13.64
N LYS A 40 5.50 -2.49 -12.44
CA LYS A 40 6.65 -3.18 -11.83
C LYS A 40 6.41 -4.68 -11.65
N MET A 41 5.26 -5.06 -11.08
CA MET A 41 4.90 -6.48 -10.92
C MET A 41 4.75 -7.19 -12.26
N MET A 42 4.22 -6.49 -13.27
CA MET A 42 4.05 -7.02 -14.62
C MET A 42 5.40 -7.25 -15.32
N LEU A 43 6.32 -6.30 -15.22
CA LEU A 43 7.66 -6.40 -15.77
C LEU A 43 8.41 -7.59 -15.18
N TYR A 44 8.39 -7.73 -13.86
CA TYR A 44 8.94 -8.90 -13.18
C TYR A 44 8.27 -10.21 -13.65
N GLY A 45 6.94 -10.21 -13.81
CA GLY A 45 6.20 -11.36 -14.36
C GLY A 45 6.55 -11.73 -15.80
N PHE A 46 7.08 -10.79 -16.58
CA PHE A 46 7.63 -11.03 -17.93
C PHE A 46 9.12 -11.41 -17.92
N GLY A 47 9.75 -11.48 -16.75
CA GLY A 47 11.16 -11.87 -16.58
C GLY A 47 12.15 -10.71 -16.54
N ASP A 48 11.68 -9.48 -16.32
CA ASP A 48 12.54 -8.33 -16.02
C ASP A 48 13.01 -8.36 -14.55
N ASP A 49 13.87 -7.43 -14.16
CA ASP A 49 14.37 -7.31 -12.78
C ASP A 49 13.25 -6.95 -11.78
N GLU A 50 13.39 -7.40 -10.53
CA GLU A 50 12.43 -7.11 -9.45
C GLU A 50 12.28 -5.60 -9.19
N ASN A 51 13.35 -4.84 -9.41
CA ASN A 51 13.35 -3.39 -9.27
C ASN A 51 13.81 -2.71 -10.58
N PRO A 52 12.92 -2.60 -11.58
CA PRO A 52 13.26 -2.04 -12.87
C PRO A 52 13.50 -0.53 -12.79
N TYR A 53 14.23 0.01 -13.76
CA TYR A 53 14.51 1.46 -13.85
C TYR A 53 13.21 2.28 -13.85
N LYS A 54 13.22 3.38 -13.09
CA LYS A 54 12.05 4.25 -12.93
C LYS A 54 11.61 4.86 -14.25
N GLU A 55 12.56 5.16 -15.13
CA GLU A 55 12.37 5.67 -16.47
C GLU A 55 11.59 4.67 -17.33
N THR A 56 11.92 3.38 -17.24
CA THR A 56 11.22 2.31 -17.97
C THR A 56 9.77 2.20 -17.52
N VAL A 57 9.54 2.21 -16.20
CA VAL A 57 8.19 2.15 -15.62
C VAL A 57 7.38 3.38 -16.03
N SER A 58 7.96 4.58 -15.92
CA SER A 58 7.32 5.84 -16.29
C SER A 58 6.97 5.88 -17.79
N LEU A 59 7.87 5.42 -18.66
CA LEU A 59 7.62 5.38 -20.10
C LEU A 59 6.49 4.41 -20.45
N LEU A 60 6.48 3.21 -19.85
CA LEU A 60 5.42 2.24 -20.07
C LEU A 60 4.07 2.73 -19.55
N GLU A 61 4.07 3.47 -18.44
CA GLU A 61 2.87 4.12 -17.93
C GLU A 61 2.31 5.15 -18.93
N GLU A 62 3.18 6.02 -19.47
CA GLU A 62 2.78 6.99 -20.50
C GLU A 62 2.21 6.31 -21.74
N LEU A 63 2.84 5.24 -22.21
CA LEU A 63 2.35 4.44 -23.33
C LEU A 63 0.99 3.79 -23.04
N ALA A 64 0.81 3.23 -21.84
CA ALA A 64 -0.44 2.60 -21.42
C ALA A 64 -1.58 3.63 -21.34
N VAL A 65 -1.35 4.78 -20.70
CA VAL A 65 -2.34 5.86 -20.60
C VAL A 65 -2.71 6.40 -21.99
N SER A 66 -1.72 6.59 -22.85
CA SER A 66 -1.93 7.01 -24.24
C SER A 66 -2.80 6.00 -25.00
N TYR A 67 -2.51 4.70 -24.86
CA TYR A 67 -3.30 3.63 -25.46
C TYR A 67 -4.75 3.64 -24.96
N ILE A 68 -4.98 3.67 -23.65
CA ILE A 68 -6.32 3.72 -23.06
C ILE A 68 -7.09 4.92 -23.59
N CYS A 69 -6.47 6.10 -23.57
CA CYS A 69 -7.08 7.33 -24.10
C CYS A 69 -7.42 7.19 -25.61
N SER A 70 -6.56 6.56 -26.41
CA SER A 70 -6.82 6.34 -27.84
C SER A 70 -7.99 5.38 -28.10
N VAL A 71 -8.14 4.35 -27.26
CA VAL A 71 -9.25 3.38 -27.34
C VAL A 71 -10.55 4.06 -26.90
N SER A 72 -10.53 4.79 -25.78
CA SER A 72 -11.71 5.48 -25.25
C SER A 72 -12.24 6.57 -26.18
N ARG A 73 -11.35 7.32 -26.86
CA ARG A 73 -11.80 8.32 -27.87
C ARG A 73 -12.50 7.65 -29.05
N ARG A 74 -11.93 6.57 -29.59
CA ARG A 74 -12.55 5.80 -30.67
C ARG A 74 -13.89 5.18 -30.24
N ALA A 75 -13.98 4.70 -29.01
CA ALA A 75 -15.23 4.16 -28.47
C ALA A 75 -16.30 5.26 -28.32
N ALA A 76 -15.89 6.47 -27.90
CA ALA A 76 -16.79 7.61 -27.77
C ALA A 76 -17.34 8.12 -29.12
N GLU A 77 -16.59 7.94 -30.22
CA GLU A 77 -17.05 8.29 -31.57
C GLU A 77 -18.09 7.30 -32.12
N VAL A 78 -18.01 6.03 -31.71
CA VAL A 78 -18.91 4.96 -32.17
C VAL A 78 -20.19 4.90 -31.32
N GLY A 79 -20.08 5.19 -30.02
CA GLY A 79 -21.18 5.10 -29.05
C GLY A 79 -22.16 6.26 -29.07
N LYS A 80 -23.19 6.16 -28.21
CA LYS A 80 -24.16 7.25 -28.01
C LYS A 80 -23.47 8.43 -27.31
N SER A 81 -23.79 9.64 -27.75
CA SER A 81 -23.21 10.87 -27.19
C SER A 81 -23.41 10.94 -25.68
N GLY A 82 -22.30 11.10 -24.94
CA GLY A 82 -22.30 11.36 -23.50
C GLY A 82 -21.96 10.19 -22.58
N ARG A 83 -21.95 8.93 -23.06
CA ARG A 83 -21.56 7.77 -22.23
C ARG A 83 -20.90 6.66 -23.07
N ILE A 84 -19.76 6.16 -22.60
CA ILE A 84 -19.06 5.02 -23.21
C ILE A 84 -19.59 3.73 -22.58
N GLY A 85 -20.21 2.86 -23.37
CA GLY A 85 -20.62 1.51 -22.99
C GLY A 85 -19.49 0.49 -23.07
N VAL A 86 -19.71 -0.70 -22.51
CA VAL A 86 -18.76 -1.82 -22.63
C VAL A 86 -18.76 -2.35 -24.07
N GLU A 87 -19.92 -2.33 -24.69
CA GLU A 87 -20.18 -2.74 -26.07
C GLU A 87 -19.38 -1.89 -27.06
N ASP A 88 -19.24 -0.59 -26.78
CA ASP A 88 -18.48 0.35 -27.62
C ASP A 88 -16.98 0.02 -27.60
N ILE A 89 -16.45 -0.37 -26.43
CA ILE A 89 -15.04 -0.77 -26.28
C ILE A 89 -14.80 -2.13 -26.94
N GLU A 90 -15.72 -3.09 -26.73
CA GLU A 90 -15.67 -4.41 -27.38
C GLU A 90 -15.63 -4.27 -28.90
N TYR A 91 -16.47 -3.38 -29.46
CA TYR A 91 -16.51 -3.10 -30.89
C TYR A 91 -15.18 -2.54 -31.43
N VAL A 92 -14.56 -1.60 -30.72
CA VAL A 92 -13.27 -0.98 -31.14
C VAL A 92 -12.12 -1.99 -31.13
N VAL A 93 -12.13 -2.95 -30.20
CA VAL A 93 -11.08 -3.96 -30.02
C VAL A 93 -11.24 -5.17 -30.95
N ARG A 94 -12.40 -5.32 -31.63
CA ARG A 94 -12.71 -6.49 -32.49
C ARG A 94 -11.71 -6.80 -33.59
N ARG A 95 -10.88 -5.83 -34.00
CA ARG A 95 -9.86 -6.02 -35.05
C ARG A 95 -8.69 -6.89 -34.59
N ASP A 96 -8.39 -6.90 -33.29
CA ASP A 96 -7.31 -7.69 -32.70
C ASP A 96 -7.88 -8.97 -32.06
N PRO A 97 -7.73 -10.15 -32.68
CA PRO A 97 -8.42 -11.37 -32.22
C PRO A 97 -8.00 -11.80 -30.81
N LYS A 98 -6.71 -11.64 -30.46
CA LYS A 98 -6.19 -11.97 -29.13
C LYS A 98 -6.77 -11.05 -28.04
N LYS A 99 -6.82 -9.75 -28.32
CA LYS A 99 -7.36 -8.77 -27.37
C LYS A 99 -8.87 -8.95 -27.21
N TYR A 100 -9.59 -9.18 -28.31
CA TYR A 100 -11.02 -9.43 -28.29
C TYR A 100 -11.38 -10.68 -27.48
N SER A 101 -10.70 -11.81 -27.73
CA SER A 101 -10.89 -13.04 -26.96
C SER A 101 -10.62 -12.81 -25.47
N ARG A 102 -9.56 -12.07 -25.14
CA ARG A 102 -9.21 -11.78 -23.76
C ARG A 102 -10.22 -10.87 -23.07
N VAL A 103 -10.73 -9.84 -23.76
CA VAL A 103 -11.78 -8.96 -23.22
C VAL A 103 -13.04 -9.75 -22.91
N ARG A 104 -13.48 -10.62 -23.83
CA ARG A 104 -14.61 -11.54 -23.61
C ARG A 104 -14.42 -12.41 -22.38
N GLU A 105 -13.28 -13.09 -22.26
CA GLU A 105 -12.93 -13.88 -21.07
C GLU A 105 -12.99 -13.05 -19.78
N LEU A 106 -12.37 -11.87 -19.77
CA LEU A 106 -12.32 -11.00 -18.59
C LEU A 106 -13.71 -10.54 -18.17
N LEU A 107 -14.59 -10.21 -19.13
CA LEU A 107 -15.97 -9.85 -18.86
C LEU A 107 -16.74 -11.03 -18.28
N THR A 108 -16.59 -12.24 -18.84
CA THR A 108 -17.21 -13.46 -18.31
C THR A 108 -16.71 -13.82 -16.90
N ILE A 109 -15.40 -13.69 -16.65
CA ILE A 109 -14.83 -13.93 -15.31
C ILE A 109 -15.32 -12.89 -14.31
N ASN A 110 -15.43 -11.62 -14.71
CA ASN A 110 -15.97 -10.59 -13.83
C ASN A 110 -17.46 -10.81 -13.55
N GLU A 111 -18.24 -11.26 -14.53
CA GLU A 111 -19.64 -11.61 -14.33
C GLU A 111 -19.80 -12.83 -13.39
N SER A 112 -18.91 -13.83 -13.50
CA SER A 112 -18.94 -15.02 -12.63
C SER A 112 -18.34 -14.81 -11.25
N SER A 113 -17.41 -13.87 -11.07
CA SER A 113 -16.91 -13.44 -9.75
C SER A 113 -17.82 -12.42 -9.08
N VAL A 114 -18.62 -11.69 -9.86
CA VAL A 114 -19.75 -10.87 -9.39
C VAL A 114 -21.01 -11.70 -9.16
N GLN A 115 -21.04 -12.99 -9.51
CA GLN A 115 -21.93 -13.90 -8.80
C GLN A 115 -21.46 -13.88 -7.35
N PRO A 116 -22.21 -13.25 -6.42
CA PRO A 116 -21.82 -13.29 -5.03
C PRO A 116 -21.80 -14.77 -4.66
N ALA A 117 -20.62 -15.29 -4.36
CA ALA A 117 -20.51 -16.49 -3.56
C ALA A 117 -21.34 -16.21 -2.29
N ASP A 118 -22.52 -16.82 -2.21
CA ASP A 118 -23.46 -16.79 -1.10
C ASP A 118 -24.06 -15.42 -0.71
N VAL A 119 -24.90 -14.86 -1.57
CA VAL A 119 -26.25 -14.47 -1.13
C VAL A 119 -27.24 -15.10 -2.08
N SER A 120 -27.68 -16.30 -1.74
CA SER A 120 -28.96 -16.81 -2.19
C SER A 120 -30.03 -15.78 -1.81
N GLU A 121 -30.46 -14.98 -2.77
CA GLU A 121 -31.74 -14.27 -2.73
C GLU A 121 -32.88 -15.29 -2.81
N GLU A 122 -32.95 -16.23 -1.86
CA GLU A 122 -34.24 -16.48 -1.24
C GLU A 122 -34.50 -15.24 -0.40
N ALA A 123 -35.34 -14.34 -0.91
CA ALA A 123 -35.79 -13.15 -0.19
C ALA A 123 -36.24 -13.57 1.23
N ALA A 124 -35.38 -13.38 2.22
CA ALA A 124 -35.76 -13.60 3.61
C ALA A 124 -36.97 -12.70 3.86
N PRO A 125 -38.13 -13.25 4.27
CA PRO A 125 -39.38 -12.48 4.33
C PRO A 125 -39.16 -11.26 5.22
N LEU A 126 -39.51 -10.07 4.71
CA LEU A 126 -39.38 -8.79 5.41
C LEU A 126 -40.16 -8.84 6.73
N ARG A 127 -39.50 -9.26 7.82
CA ARG A 127 -40.11 -9.46 9.13
C ARG A 127 -40.13 -8.14 9.91
N GLY A 128 -41.25 -7.92 10.62
CA GLY A 128 -41.38 -6.80 11.56
C GLY A 128 -40.47 -6.93 12.79
N ARG A 129 -40.42 -5.88 13.61
CA ARG A 129 -39.66 -5.85 14.86
C ARG A 129 -40.03 -7.05 15.76
N PRO A 130 -39.06 -7.77 16.34
CA PRO A 130 -39.34 -8.85 17.28
C PRO A 130 -40.19 -8.34 18.46
N LYS A 131 -41.19 -9.13 18.90
CA LYS A 131 -42.10 -8.77 20.00
C LYS A 131 -41.38 -8.44 21.32
N SER A 132 -40.12 -8.87 21.47
CA SER A 132 -39.26 -8.59 22.64
C SER A 132 -38.43 -7.30 22.53
N GLY A 133 -38.45 -6.60 21.39
CA GLY A 133 -37.75 -5.33 21.18
C GLY A 133 -36.21 -5.41 21.07
N LYS A 134 -35.60 -6.58 21.25
CA LYS A 134 -34.14 -6.77 21.18
C LYS A 134 -33.69 -7.05 19.75
N VAL A 135 -33.10 -6.04 19.10
CA VAL A 135 -32.76 -6.05 17.66
C VAL A 135 -31.61 -6.99 17.30
N TRP A 136 -30.79 -7.38 18.28
CA TRP A 136 -29.60 -8.20 18.09
C TRP A 136 -29.86 -9.71 18.16
N LYS A 137 -31.09 -10.14 18.46
CA LYS A 137 -31.45 -11.56 18.43
C LYS A 137 -31.79 -11.97 17.00
N SER A 138 -30.99 -12.85 16.41
CA SER A 138 -31.27 -13.45 15.10
C SER A 138 -32.44 -14.45 15.18
N VAL A 139 -33.17 -14.60 14.08
CA VAL A 139 -34.14 -15.69 13.95
C VAL A 139 -33.37 -16.98 13.74
N ARG A 140 -33.57 -17.97 14.62
CA ARG A 140 -33.02 -19.31 14.45
C ARG A 140 -33.79 -20.00 13.32
N THR A 141 -33.23 -19.95 12.11
CA THR A 141 -33.88 -20.50 10.89
C THR A 141 -33.82 -22.03 10.85
N GLU A 142 -32.84 -22.63 11.51
CA GLU A 142 -32.71 -24.08 11.57
C GLU A 142 -33.56 -24.72 12.69
N ARG A 143 -34.22 -25.83 12.35
CA ARG A 143 -34.90 -26.69 13.33
C ARG A 143 -33.83 -27.24 14.28
N SER A 144 -34.05 -27.14 15.60
CA SER A 144 -33.06 -27.54 16.62
C SER A 144 -32.58 -28.99 16.58
N SER A 145 -33.20 -29.82 15.74
CA SER A 145 -32.83 -31.20 15.43
C SER A 145 -31.71 -31.35 14.38
N SER A 146 -31.30 -30.29 13.67
CA SER A 146 -30.15 -30.32 12.72
C SER A 146 -28.80 -30.32 13.43
N ALA A 147 -28.76 -29.82 14.67
CA ALA A 147 -27.61 -29.98 15.55
C ALA A 147 -27.51 -31.47 15.89
N ARG A 148 -26.58 -32.18 15.22
CA ARG A 148 -26.07 -33.44 15.76
C ARG A 148 -25.46 -33.10 17.11
N CYS A 149 -26.16 -33.48 18.17
CA CYS A 149 -25.62 -33.50 19.51
C CYS A 149 -24.58 -34.63 19.55
N ASP A 150 -23.40 -34.41 18.95
CA ASP A 150 -22.27 -35.27 19.23
C ASP A 150 -22.10 -35.30 20.75
N LYS A 151 -21.86 -36.49 21.29
CA LYS A 151 -21.63 -36.65 22.72
C LYS A 151 -20.50 -35.69 23.08
N VAL A 152 -20.81 -34.65 23.86
CA VAL A 152 -19.79 -33.75 24.38
C VAL A 152 -18.85 -34.64 25.18
N PHE A 153 -17.69 -34.95 24.63
CA PHE A 153 -16.67 -35.68 25.36
C PHE A 153 -16.27 -34.76 26.50
N HIS A 154 -16.75 -35.05 27.70
CA HIS A 154 -16.37 -34.30 28.89
C HIS A 154 -14.87 -34.47 29.06
N THR A 155 -14.12 -33.42 28.72
CA THR A 155 -12.69 -33.39 28.98
C THR A 155 -12.47 -33.41 30.49
N SER A 156 -11.53 -34.24 30.93
CA SER A 156 -11.13 -34.28 32.34
C SER A 156 -10.65 -32.89 32.77
N TRP A 157 -10.81 -32.57 34.06
CA TRP A 157 -10.36 -31.30 34.63
C TRP A 157 -8.88 -31.04 34.38
N SER A 158 -8.06 -32.11 34.42
CA SER A 158 -6.64 -32.08 34.06
C SER A 158 -6.41 -31.56 32.63
N LYS A 159 -7.17 -32.06 31.65
CA LYS A 159 -7.06 -31.61 30.24
C LYS A 159 -7.48 -30.15 30.08
N LYS A 160 -8.50 -29.70 30.82
CA LYS A 160 -8.91 -28.28 30.85
C LYS A 160 -7.82 -27.39 31.45
N MET A 161 -7.16 -27.85 32.52
CA MET A 161 -6.05 -27.12 33.15
C MET A 161 -4.87 -26.99 32.19
N GLN A 162 -4.47 -28.09 31.53
CA GLN A 162 -3.39 -28.09 30.54
C GLN A 162 -3.67 -27.13 29.39
N LEU A 163 -4.90 -27.12 28.89
CA LEU A 163 -5.32 -26.22 27.81
C LEU A 163 -5.31 -24.75 28.26
N LYS A 164 -5.66 -24.48 29.52
CA LYS A 164 -5.57 -23.14 30.10
C LYS A 164 -4.13 -22.68 30.24
N LEU A 165 -3.23 -23.56 30.70
CA LEU A 165 -1.79 -23.27 30.80
C LEU A 165 -1.17 -23.03 29.43
N SER A 166 -1.51 -23.84 28.42
CA SER A 166 -1.00 -23.64 27.06
C SER A 166 -1.51 -22.34 26.43
N GLN A 167 -2.77 -21.97 26.66
CA GLN A 167 -3.31 -20.68 26.24
C GLN A 167 -2.63 -19.49 26.95
N GLN A 168 -2.32 -19.62 28.24
CA GLN A 168 -1.58 -18.59 28.98
C GLN A 168 -0.15 -18.44 28.45
N ALA A 169 0.54 -19.55 28.17
CA ALA A 169 1.86 -19.54 27.55
C ALA A 169 1.83 -18.88 26.16
N ALA A 170 0.88 -19.23 25.31
CA ALA A 170 0.72 -18.61 23.98
C ALA A 170 0.48 -17.08 24.08
N LYS A 171 -0.39 -16.65 25.00
CA LYS A 171 -0.66 -15.22 25.24
C LYS A 171 0.55 -14.47 25.80
N ALA A 172 1.36 -15.12 26.64
CA ALA A 172 2.58 -14.53 27.16
C ALA A 172 3.62 -14.29 26.05
N MET A 173 3.81 -15.28 25.17
CA MET A 173 4.69 -15.16 24.01
C MET A 173 4.22 -14.05 23.05
N GLU A 174 2.91 -13.97 22.79
CA GLU A 174 2.33 -12.90 21.96
C GLU A 174 2.56 -11.51 22.59
N ALA A 175 2.36 -11.39 23.91
CA ALA A 175 2.61 -10.15 24.63
C ALA A 175 4.09 -9.74 24.57
N GLU A 176 5.02 -10.68 24.66
CA GLU A 176 6.45 -10.44 24.51
C GLU A 176 6.80 -9.94 23.10
N LEU A 177 6.27 -10.59 22.05
CA LEU A 177 6.47 -10.16 20.67
C LEU A 177 5.89 -8.76 20.43
N ARG A 178 4.73 -8.45 21.02
CA ARG A 178 4.11 -7.13 20.95
C ARG A 178 4.92 -6.08 21.71
N ALA A 179 5.52 -6.44 22.85
CA ALA A 179 6.41 -5.56 23.62
C ALA A 179 7.67 -5.23 22.83
N LYS A 180 8.34 -6.23 22.24
CA LYS A 180 9.53 -6.03 21.37
C LYS A 180 9.24 -5.09 20.20
N ARG A 181 8.15 -5.32 19.46
CA ARG A 181 7.73 -4.42 18.36
C ARG A 181 7.46 -2.99 18.84
N LYS A 182 6.92 -2.82 20.05
CA LYS A 182 6.66 -1.50 20.64
C LYS A 182 7.96 -0.81 21.03
N GLU A 183 8.88 -1.54 21.66
CA GLU A 183 10.21 -1.05 22.04
C GLU A 183 11.00 -0.58 20.82
N GLU A 184 11.06 -1.39 19.75
CA GLU A 184 11.69 -1.00 18.47
C GLU A 184 11.05 0.26 17.86
N ALA A 185 9.72 0.39 17.95
CA ALA A 185 9.01 1.57 17.47
C ALA A 185 9.30 2.83 18.30
N ASP A 186 9.35 2.70 19.62
CA ASP A 186 9.65 3.78 20.55
C ASP A 186 11.13 4.21 20.46
N GLU A 187 12.05 3.27 20.22
CA GLU A 187 13.44 3.57 19.87
C GLU A 187 13.56 4.34 18.56
N ARG A 188 12.89 3.89 17.49
CA ARG A 188 12.87 4.59 16.20
C ARG A 188 12.36 6.02 16.36
N ARG A 189 11.27 6.21 17.11
CA ARG A 189 10.72 7.54 17.45
C ARG A 189 11.72 8.39 18.22
N SER A 190 12.41 7.81 19.20
CA SER A 190 13.42 8.50 20.01
C SER A 190 14.65 8.92 19.17
N ARG A 191 15.12 8.07 18.25
CA ARG A 191 16.21 8.39 17.31
C ARG A 191 15.83 9.56 16.40
N LEU A 192 14.62 9.54 15.84
CA LEU A 192 14.10 10.62 15.01
C LEU A 192 13.95 11.93 15.80
N ALA A 193 13.43 11.87 17.03
CA ALA A 193 13.32 13.03 17.92
C ALA A 193 14.69 13.61 18.28
N ALA A 194 15.69 12.77 18.54
CA ALA A 194 17.07 13.20 18.80
C ALA A 194 17.69 13.88 17.56
N LYS A 195 17.50 13.34 16.35
CA LYS A 195 17.96 13.94 15.09
C LYS A 195 17.28 15.30 14.86
N ARG A 196 15.97 15.40 15.11
CA ARG A 196 15.22 16.66 15.03
C ARG A 196 15.76 17.70 16.00
N LYS A 197 16.00 17.33 17.26
CA LYS A 197 16.58 18.23 18.27
C LYS A 197 17.96 18.75 17.87
N ARG A 198 18.85 17.86 17.35
CA ARG A 198 20.16 18.27 16.82
C ARG A 198 20.03 19.26 15.66
N ARG A 199 19.07 19.04 14.75
CA ARG A 199 18.79 19.98 13.65
C ARG A 199 18.32 21.33 14.16
N GLU A 200 17.38 21.36 15.10
CA GLU A 200 16.88 22.61 15.71
C GLU A 200 17.98 23.36 16.47
N GLU A 201 18.87 22.65 17.17
CA GLU A 201 20.05 23.25 17.81
C GLU A 201 21.05 23.80 16.78
N ASN A 202 21.29 23.08 15.68
CA ASN A 202 22.14 23.57 14.60
C ASN A 202 21.54 24.80 13.91
N VAL A 203 20.21 24.83 13.73
CA VAL A 203 19.47 26.00 13.22
C VAL A 203 19.64 27.17 14.18
N ARG A 204 19.41 26.99 15.49
CA ARG A 204 19.64 28.06 16.49
C ARG A 204 21.08 28.57 16.48
N LYS A 205 22.07 27.67 16.36
CA LYS A 205 23.49 28.05 16.25
C LYS A 205 23.80 28.81 14.95
N ALA A 206 23.13 28.49 13.85
CA ALA A 206 23.24 29.20 12.58
C ALA A 206 22.53 30.56 12.59
N GLU A 207 21.41 30.67 13.33
CA GLU A 207 20.68 31.91 13.57
C GLU A 207 21.50 32.90 14.41
N VAL A 208 22.36 32.41 15.31
CA VAL A 208 23.35 33.24 16.01
C VAL A 208 24.37 33.74 14.99
N THR A 209 24.08 34.90 14.40
CA THR A 209 24.96 35.54 13.43
C THR A 209 26.28 35.97 14.10
N CYS A 210 27.40 35.58 13.51
CA CYS A 210 28.68 36.21 13.84
C CYS A 210 28.70 37.62 13.26
N THR A 211 28.87 38.65 14.09
CA THR A 211 29.07 40.03 13.62
C THR A 211 30.37 40.12 12.83
N ILE A 212 30.27 40.36 11.52
CA ILE A 212 31.42 40.42 10.61
C ILE A 212 32.16 41.74 10.81
N LYS A 213 33.27 41.71 11.55
CA LYS A 213 34.11 42.89 11.82
C LYS A 213 34.87 43.42 10.59
N ASN A 214 35.05 42.61 9.54
CA ASN A 214 35.75 43.02 8.32
C ASN A 214 35.04 42.51 7.05
N PRO A 215 34.20 43.34 6.40
CA PRO A 215 33.44 42.96 5.19
C PRO A 215 34.32 42.85 3.93
N ALA A 216 35.53 43.42 3.92
CA ALA A 216 36.42 43.36 2.77
C ALA A 216 36.94 41.94 2.50
N LYS A 217 37.08 41.11 3.54
CA LYS A 217 37.49 39.70 3.40
C LYS A 217 36.46 38.87 2.61
N ILE A 218 35.17 39.05 2.89
CA ILE A 218 34.07 38.36 2.18
C ILE A 218 34.02 38.79 0.71
N ARG A 219 34.18 40.09 0.44
CA ARG A 219 34.24 40.61 -0.93
C ARG A 219 35.44 40.03 -1.70
N LYS A 220 36.58 39.83 -1.03
CA LYS A 220 37.80 39.26 -1.61
C LYS A 220 37.64 37.76 -1.94
N THR A 221 37.04 36.98 -1.05
CA THR A 221 36.79 35.56 -1.31
C THR A 221 35.75 35.35 -2.41
N ARG A 222 34.66 36.14 -2.41
CA ARG A 222 33.65 36.11 -3.48
C ARG A 222 34.24 36.43 -4.85
N LYS A 223 35.10 37.46 -4.94
CA LYS A 223 35.85 37.78 -6.17
C LYS A 223 36.82 36.67 -6.58
N ARG A 224 37.40 35.92 -5.64
CA ARG A 224 38.32 34.81 -5.94
C ARG A 224 37.59 33.58 -6.49
N LEU A 225 36.40 33.28 -5.98
CA LEU A 225 35.54 32.21 -6.50
C LEU A 225 35.06 32.52 -7.93
N LEU A 226 34.70 33.77 -8.20
CA LEU A 226 34.32 34.24 -9.53
C LEU A 226 35.46 34.27 -10.55
N ARG A 227 36.72 34.12 -10.12
CA ARG A 227 37.92 34.05 -10.99
C ARG A 227 38.35 32.61 -11.29
N LYS A 228 37.69 31.62 -10.68
CA LYS A 228 37.96 30.18 -10.88
C LYS A 228 36.97 29.52 -11.85
N VAL A 229 36.04 30.30 -12.40
CA VAL A 229 35.28 30.00 -13.62
C VAL A 229 36.05 30.63 -14.78
#